data_AF-A0AAV1JNM5-F1
#
_entry.id   AF-A0AAV1JNM5-F1
#
_cell.length_a   1.000
_cell.length_b   1.000
_cell.length_c   1.000
_cell.angle_alpha   90.00
_cell.angle_beta   90.00
_cell.angle_gamma   90.00
#
_symmetry.space_group_name_H-M   'P 1'
#
loop_
_entity.id
_entity.type
_entity.pdbx_description
1 polymer ?
#
loop_
_entity_poly.entity_id
_entity_poly.type
_entity_poly.pdbx_seq_one_letter_code
_entity_poly.pdbx_strand_id
1 'polypeptide(L)'
;MTKNYVYSIIKPDYSSLGYVIATANVDDKHDRSAPSDFHWKILKCRMVIFSHPSILASPDKSDVKKVHIIFSRRGDDFDCINSLFLKFSLVQEGLIRNVDNDTYKMCFFYTMAAKLAPAWNLLSCSYFVNKRDFLTRIGPQEGVQCFCSVNNDTIMLELKPVKINLLRSDNKFYPGECIRVLPSLNKANIEEFYESLPKMGDFKNFKDMRRHWKNIHGYRLPEEERPYYAVRFWRGEPLTYPDICLTRTFPIITPVPKASEECILKNFINCLKTKMPLILGLPIDINETESQMIHKNVKDTQAISLCTPTQN
;
A
#
# COMPACT_ATOMS: atom_id res chain seq x y z
N MET A 1 18.87 21.86 9.67
CA MET A 1 19.16 20.48 9.24
C MET A 1 18.08 19.57 9.78
N THR A 2 17.39 18.84 8.91
CA THR A 2 16.31 17.92 9.32
C THR A 2 16.93 16.55 9.58
N LYS A 3 16.78 16.02 10.79
CA LYS A 3 17.31 14.72 11.21
C LYS A 3 16.43 13.62 10.60
N ASN A 4 17.05 12.64 9.95
CA ASN A 4 16.39 11.37 9.65
C ASN A 4 16.61 10.44 10.84
N TYR A 5 15.61 9.64 11.18
CA TYR A 5 15.67 8.65 12.26
C TYR A 5 15.75 7.28 11.64
N VAL A 6 16.68 6.46 12.09
CA VAL A 6 16.96 5.18 11.46
C VAL A 6 16.64 4.07 12.44
N TYR A 7 15.79 3.14 12.02
CA TYR A 7 15.43 1.96 12.80
C TYR A 7 15.91 0.72 12.06
N SER A 8 16.60 -0.16 12.78
CA SER A 8 17.00 -1.47 12.27
C SER A 8 16.03 -2.54 12.77
N ILE A 9 15.74 -3.49 11.89
CA ILE A 9 14.93 -4.67 12.18
C ILE A 9 15.73 -5.88 11.75
N ILE A 10 15.90 -6.84 12.65
CA ILE A 10 16.58 -8.10 12.33
C ILE A 10 15.66 -8.92 11.43
N LYS A 11 16.17 -9.38 10.27
CA LYS A 11 15.41 -10.28 9.39
C LYS A 11 15.91 -11.72 9.52
N PRO A 12 15.07 -12.72 9.20
CA PRO A 12 15.54 -14.09 9.09
C PRO A 12 16.60 -14.26 7.99
N ASP A 13 17.44 -15.28 8.17
CA ASP A 13 18.39 -15.73 7.15
C ASP A 13 17.66 -16.29 5.93
N TYR A 14 18.13 -15.94 4.72
CA TYR A 14 17.49 -16.35 3.47
C TYR A 14 17.50 -17.85 3.22
N SER A 15 18.46 -18.60 3.74
CA SER A 15 18.48 -20.06 3.65
C SER A 15 17.27 -20.71 4.33
N SER A 16 16.71 -20.03 5.33
CA SER A 16 15.51 -20.47 6.05
C SER A 16 14.21 -20.02 5.39
N LEU A 17 14.26 -19.34 4.23
CA LEU A 17 13.10 -18.79 3.56
C LEU A 17 12.86 -19.41 2.18
N GLY A 18 11.60 -19.48 1.80
CA GLY A 18 11.15 -19.82 0.45
C GLY A 18 10.52 -18.60 -0.22
N TYR A 19 10.66 -18.54 -1.54
CA TYR A 19 9.97 -17.56 -2.38
C TYR A 19 9.24 -18.29 -3.51
N VAL A 20 7.96 -17.94 -3.69
CA VAL A 20 7.15 -18.42 -4.82
C VAL A 20 6.42 -17.26 -5.47
N ILE A 21 6.16 -17.42 -6.77
CA ILE A 21 5.20 -16.59 -7.50
C ILE A 21 3.92 -17.42 -7.60
N ALA A 22 2.79 -16.82 -7.25
CA ALA A 22 1.49 -17.44 -7.38
C ALA A 22 0.58 -16.59 -8.29
N THR A 23 -0.21 -17.25 -9.12
CA THR A 23 -1.13 -16.60 -10.06
C THR A 23 -2.55 -16.67 -9.50
N ALA A 24 -3.19 -15.51 -9.36
CA ALA A 24 -4.58 -15.42 -8.95
C ALA A 24 -5.48 -15.95 -10.05
N ASN A 25 -6.27 -16.98 -9.74
CA ASN A 25 -7.26 -17.51 -10.67
C ASN A 25 -8.35 -16.47 -10.92
N VAL A 26 -8.44 -15.97 -12.15
CA VAL A 26 -9.41 -14.94 -12.54
C VAL A 26 -10.81 -15.50 -12.79
N ASP A 27 -10.93 -16.82 -13.01
CA ASP A 27 -12.22 -17.49 -13.16
C ASP A 27 -12.95 -17.62 -11.81
N ASP A 28 -12.22 -17.51 -10.70
CA ASP A 28 -12.76 -17.42 -9.34
C ASP A 28 -13.20 -15.99 -8.97
N LYS A 29 -13.14 -15.00 -9.89
CA LYS A 29 -13.47 -13.60 -9.57
C LYS A 29 -14.97 -13.41 -9.33
N HIS A 30 -15.33 -13.23 -8.06
CA HIS A 30 -16.73 -13.07 -7.61
C HIS A 30 -16.93 -11.92 -6.60
N ASP A 31 -15.85 -11.40 -5.98
CA ASP A 31 -15.95 -10.26 -5.05
C ASP A 31 -16.01 -8.94 -5.82
N ARG A 32 -17.15 -8.24 -5.72
CA ARG A 32 -17.38 -6.95 -6.38
C ARG A 32 -16.44 -5.83 -5.94
N SER A 33 -15.75 -6.00 -4.81
CA SER A 33 -14.72 -5.05 -4.40
C SER A 33 -13.43 -5.14 -5.23
N ALA A 34 -13.34 -6.08 -6.16
CA ALA A 34 -12.21 -6.27 -7.06
C ALA A 34 -12.69 -6.49 -8.51
N PRO A 35 -13.11 -5.43 -9.23
CA PRO A 35 -13.79 -5.59 -10.52
C PRO A 35 -12.89 -6.06 -11.67
N SER A 36 -11.59 -5.77 -11.61
CA SER A 36 -10.62 -6.15 -12.65
C SER A 36 -9.67 -7.24 -12.14
N ASP A 37 -8.99 -7.92 -13.07
CA ASP A 37 -7.98 -8.94 -12.74
C ASP A 37 -6.84 -8.35 -11.89
N PHE A 38 -6.47 -7.10 -12.19
CA PHE A 38 -5.52 -6.33 -11.40
C PHE A 38 -5.99 -6.15 -9.95
N HIS A 39 -7.25 -5.75 -9.74
CA HIS A 39 -7.82 -5.61 -8.40
C HIS A 39 -7.95 -6.98 -7.71
N TRP A 40 -8.24 -8.03 -8.47
CA TRP A 40 -8.37 -9.39 -7.96
C TRP A 40 -7.05 -9.91 -7.39
N LYS A 41 -5.95 -9.75 -8.12
CA LYS A 41 -4.59 -10.03 -7.64
C LYS A 41 -4.30 -9.31 -6.31
N ILE A 42 -4.60 -8.01 -6.22
CA ILE A 42 -4.34 -7.22 -5.01
C ILE A 42 -5.17 -7.76 -3.83
N LEU A 43 -6.45 -8.07 -4.06
CA LEU A 43 -7.33 -8.64 -3.05
C LEU A 43 -6.76 -9.98 -2.53
N LYS A 44 -6.37 -10.89 -3.43
CA LYS A 44 -5.79 -12.19 -3.06
C LYS A 44 -4.47 -12.05 -2.31
N CYS A 45 -3.58 -11.16 -2.76
CA CYS A 45 -2.34 -10.86 -2.05
C CYS A 45 -2.60 -10.41 -0.61
N ARG A 46 -3.58 -9.50 -0.41
CA ARG A 46 -3.92 -9.02 0.92
C ARG A 46 -4.57 -10.11 1.76
N MET A 47 -5.43 -10.94 1.18
CA MET A 47 -6.01 -12.10 1.89
C MET A 47 -4.91 -13.02 2.44
N VAL A 48 -3.88 -13.33 1.65
CA VAL A 48 -2.72 -14.11 2.11
C VAL A 48 -2.00 -13.40 3.26
N ILE A 49 -1.66 -12.11 3.10
CA ILE A 49 -0.98 -11.30 4.14
C ILE A 49 -1.71 -11.34 5.48
N PHE A 50 -3.04 -11.28 5.46
CA PHE A 50 -3.87 -11.26 6.68
C PHE A 50 -4.23 -12.65 7.22
N SER A 51 -3.81 -13.73 6.56
CA SER A 51 -4.18 -15.09 6.96
C SER A 51 -3.14 -15.80 7.83
N HIS A 52 -1.85 -15.51 7.67
CA HIS A 52 -0.79 -16.19 8.43
C HIS A 52 0.37 -15.24 8.75
N PRO A 53 0.91 -15.21 9.99
CA PRO A 53 2.04 -14.34 10.37
C PRO A 53 3.39 -14.74 9.74
N SER A 54 3.51 -15.97 9.21
CA SER A 54 4.75 -16.44 8.58
C SER A 54 4.90 -16.08 7.10
N ILE A 55 4.14 -15.09 6.61
CA ILE A 55 4.10 -14.71 5.20
C ILE A 55 4.37 -13.22 5.01
N LEU A 56 5.22 -12.91 4.04
CA LEU A 56 5.29 -11.59 3.40
C LEU A 56 4.83 -11.73 1.96
N ALA A 57 4.04 -10.80 1.45
CA ALA A 57 3.65 -10.82 0.05
C ALA A 57 3.58 -9.42 -0.56
N SER A 58 3.63 -9.37 -1.89
CA SER A 58 3.36 -8.18 -2.68
C SER A 58 2.71 -8.58 -4.01
N PRO A 59 1.71 -7.83 -4.50
CA PRO A 59 1.27 -8.00 -5.87
C PRO A 59 2.42 -7.63 -6.82
N ASP A 60 2.52 -8.33 -7.96
CA ASP A 60 3.47 -8.01 -9.02
C ASP A 60 3.15 -6.62 -9.62
N LYS A 61 4.20 -5.88 -10.02
CA LYS A 61 4.07 -4.54 -10.59
C LYS A 61 3.68 -4.54 -12.06
N SER A 62 4.14 -5.55 -12.80
CA SER A 62 4.07 -5.62 -14.26
C SER A 62 3.00 -6.60 -14.71
N ASP A 63 2.75 -7.65 -13.94
CA ASP A 63 1.74 -8.65 -14.26
C ASP A 63 0.43 -8.39 -13.50
N VAL A 64 -0.71 -8.51 -14.18
CA VAL A 64 -2.04 -8.22 -13.61
C VAL A 64 -2.59 -9.33 -12.71
N LYS A 65 -2.03 -10.54 -12.71
CA LYS A 65 -2.51 -11.72 -11.98
C LYS A 65 -1.52 -12.27 -10.93
N LYS A 66 -0.22 -11.97 -11.04
CA LYS A 66 0.83 -12.57 -10.19
C LYS A 66 1.02 -11.92 -8.82
N VAL A 67 1.32 -12.74 -7.82
CA VAL A 67 1.63 -12.34 -6.45
C VAL A 67 2.95 -12.97 -6.04
N HIS A 68 3.85 -12.15 -5.48
CA HIS A 68 5.10 -12.60 -4.88
C HIS A 68 4.87 -12.94 -3.42
N ILE A 69 5.32 -14.12 -2.99
CA ILE A 69 5.06 -14.62 -1.63
C ILE A 69 6.36 -15.20 -1.06
N ILE A 70 6.79 -14.63 0.06
CA ILE A 70 7.93 -15.11 0.86
C ILE A 70 7.38 -15.76 2.11
N PHE A 71 7.98 -16.89 2.48
CA PHE A 71 7.58 -17.65 3.64
C PHE A 71 8.76 -18.28 4.35
N SER A 72 8.54 -18.67 5.60
CA SER A 72 9.50 -19.46 6.38
C SER A 72 9.44 -20.93 5.95
N ARG A 73 10.60 -21.57 5.76
CA ARG A 73 10.71 -23.02 5.51
C ARG A 73 10.69 -23.84 6.80
N ARG A 74 10.50 -23.20 7.96
CA ARG A 74 10.52 -23.86 9.26
C ARG A 74 9.15 -24.43 9.58
N GLY A 75 9.11 -25.59 10.23
CA GLY A 75 7.87 -26.21 10.67
C GLY A 75 6.94 -26.58 9.51
N ASP A 76 5.64 -26.32 9.69
CA ASP A 76 4.54 -26.65 8.77
C ASP A 76 4.11 -25.47 7.88
N ASP A 77 4.89 -24.38 7.85
CA ASP A 77 4.56 -23.16 7.09
C ASP A 77 4.34 -23.44 5.59
N PHE A 78 5.03 -24.42 5.01
CA PHE A 78 4.83 -24.81 3.61
C PHE A 78 3.45 -25.44 3.37
N ASP A 79 3.00 -26.32 4.25
CA ASP A 79 1.67 -26.94 4.17
C ASP A 79 0.57 -25.91 4.43
N CYS A 80 0.82 -24.95 5.33
CA CYS A 80 -0.05 -23.80 5.54
C CYS A 80 -0.21 -22.99 4.23
N ILE A 81 0.87 -22.73 3.51
CA ILE A 81 0.82 -21.98 2.25
C ILE A 81 0.07 -22.72 1.16
N ASN A 82 0.31 -24.02 1.01
CA ASN A 82 -0.46 -24.85 0.07
C ASN A 82 -1.96 -24.81 0.40
N SER A 83 -2.30 -24.87 1.68
CA SER A 83 -3.68 -24.74 2.16
C SER A 83 -4.27 -23.37 1.83
N LEU A 84 -3.49 -22.29 1.98
CA LEU A 84 -3.91 -20.94 1.58
C LEU A 84 -4.08 -20.80 0.08
N PHE A 85 -3.24 -21.46 -0.73
CA PHE A 85 -3.34 -21.43 -2.18
C PHE A 85 -4.62 -22.09 -2.67
N LEU A 86 -4.96 -23.25 -2.11
CA LEU A 86 -6.25 -23.90 -2.37
C LEU A 86 -7.41 -23.02 -1.91
N LYS A 87 -7.37 -22.51 -0.67
CA LYS A 87 -8.43 -21.69 -0.09
C LYS A 87 -8.70 -20.40 -0.87
N PHE A 88 -7.65 -19.81 -1.44
CA PHE A 88 -7.73 -18.52 -2.13
C PHE A 88 -7.62 -18.63 -3.64
N SER A 89 -7.67 -19.84 -4.21
CA SER A 89 -7.60 -20.05 -5.66
C SER A 89 -6.35 -19.38 -6.27
N LEU A 90 -5.20 -19.59 -5.62
CA LEU A 90 -3.88 -19.19 -6.10
C LEU A 90 -3.15 -20.42 -6.63
N VAL A 91 -2.49 -20.28 -7.77
CA VAL A 91 -1.73 -21.37 -8.40
C VAL A 91 -0.25 -21.03 -8.36
N GLN A 92 0.57 -21.86 -7.72
CA GLN A 92 2.02 -21.67 -7.70
C GLN A 92 2.61 -21.82 -9.10
N GLU A 93 3.47 -20.87 -9.50
CA GLU A 93 4.24 -20.94 -10.73
C GLU A 93 5.65 -21.47 -10.50
N GLY A 94 5.90 -22.67 -11.00
CA GLY A 94 7.22 -23.29 -10.98
C GLY A 94 7.69 -23.70 -9.57
N LEU A 95 9.01 -23.80 -9.42
CA LEU A 95 9.65 -24.26 -8.19
C LEU A 95 9.82 -23.14 -7.17
N ILE A 96 9.97 -23.53 -5.90
CA ILE A 96 10.36 -22.64 -4.81
C ILE A 96 11.76 -22.09 -5.10
N ARG A 97 11.89 -20.76 -5.05
CA ARG A 97 13.10 -20.00 -5.34
C ARG A 97 13.77 -19.55 -4.04
N ASN A 98 15.02 -19.11 -4.18
CA ASN A 98 15.72 -18.39 -3.13
C ASN A 98 15.24 -16.93 -3.09
N VAL A 99 15.29 -16.35 -1.89
CA VAL A 99 14.93 -14.95 -1.67
C VAL A 99 16.15 -14.06 -1.93
N ASP A 100 15.95 -12.97 -2.66
CA ASP A 100 16.91 -11.88 -2.82
C ASP A 100 16.47 -10.60 -2.08
N ASN A 101 17.36 -9.62 -1.99
CA ASN A 101 17.13 -8.38 -1.26
C ASN A 101 15.97 -7.53 -1.82
N ASP A 102 15.81 -7.49 -3.15
CA ASP A 102 14.78 -6.66 -3.79
C ASP A 102 13.39 -7.28 -3.60
N THR A 103 13.29 -8.60 -3.80
CA THR A 103 12.09 -9.39 -3.53
C THR A 103 11.69 -9.28 -2.06
N TYR A 104 12.65 -9.43 -1.13
CA TYR A 104 12.39 -9.27 0.30
C TYR A 104 11.90 -7.86 0.64
N LYS A 105 12.62 -6.82 0.18
CA LYS A 105 12.27 -5.42 0.41
C LYS A 105 10.86 -5.10 -0.07
N MET A 106 10.52 -5.53 -1.29
CA MET A 106 9.20 -5.30 -1.88
C MET A 106 8.09 -5.96 -1.06
N CYS A 107 8.21 -7.27 -0.79
CA CYS A 107 7.22 -8.02 -0.02
C CYS A 107 7.08 -7.50 1.41
N PHE A 108 8.20 -7.20 2.07
CA PHE A 108 8.20 -6.62 3.41
C PHE A 108 7.49 -5.27 3.45
N PHE A 109 7.88 -4.32 2.58
CA PHE A 109 7.30 -2.98 2.60
C PHE A 109 5.81 -2.98 2.27
N TYR A 110 5.39 -3.77 1.27
CA TYR A 110 3.96 -3.89 0.94
C TYR A 110 3.17 -4.53 2.10
N THR A 111 3.69 -5.60 2.70
CA THR A 111 3.07 -6.26 3.85
C THR A 111 2.95 -5.32 5.04
N MET A 112 4.02 -4.60 5.37
CA MET A 112 4.05 -3.59 6.42
C MET A 112 2.97 -2.52 6.18
N ALA A 113 2.94 -1.93 4.97
CA ALA A 113 1.96 -0.92 4.62
C ALA A 113 0.52 -1.45 4.71
N ALA A 114 0.29 -2.69 4.25
CA ALA A 114 -1.01 -3.33 4.35
C ALA A 114 -1.45 -3.52 5.81
N LYS A 115 -0.57 -4.03 6.69
CA LYS A 115 -0.84 -4.29 8.11
C LYS A 115 -1.05 -3.01 8.93
N LEU A 116 -0.33 -1.94 8.60
CA LEU A 116 -0.44 -0.65 9.27
C LEU A 116 -1.75 0.09 8.96
N ALA A 117 -2.33 -0.12 7.78
CA ALA A 117 -3.61 0.46 7.43
C ALA A 117 -4.76 -0.13 8.28
N PRO A 118 -5.75 0.68 8.71
CA PRO A 118 -5.95 2.08 8.36
C PRO A 118 -5.37 3.07 9.40
N ALA A 119 -4.55 2.61 10.35
CA ALA A 119 -3.97 3.51 11.36
C ALA A 119 -2.92 4.44 10.73
N TRP A 120 -2.09 3.87 9.86
CA TRP A 120 -1.17 4.59 9.00
C TRP A 120 -1.39 4.19 7.56
N ASN A 121 -1.68 5.16 6.71
CA ASN A 121 -2.15 4.95 5.35
C ASN A 121 -1.07 5.37 4.35
N LEU A 122 -0.61 4.43 3.52
CA LEU A 122 0.41 4.71 2.51
C LEU A 122 -0.14 5.66 1.44
N LEU A 123 0.62 6.68 1.10
CA LEU A 123 0.35 7.73 0.13
C LEU A 123 1.58 7.92 -0.77
N SER A 124 1.37 8.07 -2.08
CA SER A 124 2.40 7.99 -3.11
C SER A 124 3.13 6.64 -3.03
N CYS A 125 4.38 6.63 -2.56
CA CYS A 125 5.22 5.45 -2.42
C CYS A 125 5.95 5.36 -1.08
N SER A 126 6.02 6.45 -0.30
CA SER A 126 6.89 6.57 0.86
C SER A 126 6.28 7.35 2.03
N TYR A 127 5.09 7.94 1.88
CA TYR A 127 4.47 8.70 2.96
C TYR A 127 3.37 7.90 3.64
N PHE A 128 3.38 7.85 4.95
CA PHE A 128 2.31 7.30 5.75
C PHE A 128 1.54 8.43 6.42
N VAL A 129 0.24 8.55 6.14
CA VAL A 129 -0.65 9.52 6.79
C VAL A 129 -1.33 8.87 8.00
N ASN A 130 -1.24 9.52 9.16
CA ASN A 130 -1.87 9.05 10.39
C ASN A 130 -3.40 9.17 10.31
N LYS A 131 -4.08 8.28 11.04
CA LYS A 131 -5.54 8.19 11.27
C LYS A 131 -6.32 7.54 10.14
N ARG A 132 -7.34 6.78 10.52
CA ARG A 132 -8.25 6.07 9.60
C ARG A 132 -9.15 6.99 8.78
N ASP A 133 -9.45 8.17 9.31
CA ASP A 133 -10.38 9.16 8.75
C ASP A 133 -9.65 10.33 8.07
N PHE A 134 -8.36 10.17 7.74
CA PHE A 134 -7.54 11.25 7.18
C PHE A 134 -8.10 11.87 5.88
N LEU A 135 -8.92 11.12 5.13
CA LEU A 135 -9.52 11.60 3.88
C LEU A 135 -10.51 12.76 4.09
N THR A 136 -11.25 12.76 5.21
CA THR A 136 -12.28 13.76 5.54
C THR A 136 -11.78 14.88 6.45
N ARG A 137 -10.56 14.75 6.99
CA ARG A 137 -9.98 15.77 7.87
C ARG A 137 -9.47 16.95 7.05
N ILE A 138 -9.76 18.15 7.55
CA ILE A 138 -9.26 19.41 6.99
C ILE A 138 -7.92 19.76 7.65
N GLY A 139 -6.99 20.25 6.83
CA GLY A 139 -5.70 20.77 7.28
C GLY A 139 -4.61 19.70 7.49
N PRO A 140 -3.41 20.14 7.93
CA PRO A 140 -2.24 19.27 8.00
C PRO A 140 -2.39 18.11 8.99
N GLN A 141 -2.22 16.88 8.50
CA GLN A 141 -2.21 15.66 9.29
C GLN A 141 -0.79 15.25 9.65
N GLU A 142 -0.62 14.51 10.74
CA GLU A 142 0.66 13.88 11.06
C GLU A 142 0.98 12.78 10.05
N GLY A 143 2.25 12.66 9.71
CA GLY A 143 2.73 11.63 8.82
C GLY A 143 4.18 11.27 9.08
N VAL A 144 4.60 10.20 8.43
CA VAL A 144 6.00 9.76 8.41
C VAL A 144 6.37 9.48 6.96
N GLN A 145 7.44 10.11 6.48
CA GLN A 145 8.13 9.65 5.29
C GLN A 145 9.01 8.47 5.68
N CYS A 146 8.89 7.36 4.97
CA CYS A 146 9.54 6.10 5.26
C CYS A 146 10.26 5.60 4.02
N PHE A 147 11.58 5.42 4.13
CA PHE A 147 12.37 4.68 3.15
C PHE A 147 12.80 3.35 3.76
N CYS A 148 12.72 2.29 2.94
CA CYS A 148 13.10 0.95 3.35
C CYS A 148 14.30 0.48 2.51
N SER A 149 15.32 -0.05 3.17
CA SER A 149 16.42 -0.77 2.55
C SER A 149 16.64 -2.10 3.27
N VAL A 150 17.20 -3.07 2.56
CA VAL A 150 17.45 -4.42 3.06
C VAL A 150 18.90 -4.75 2.79
N ASN A 151 19.60 -5.14 3.85
CA ASN A 151 20.96 -5.67 3.82
C ASN A 151 20.91 -7.17 4.18
N ASN A 152 22.08 -7.81 4.30
CA ASN A 152 22.17 -9.27 4.48
C ASN A 152 21.43 -9.78 5.72
N ASP A 153 21.42 -9.04 6.84
CA ASP A 153 20.83 -9.50 8.11
C ASP A 153 19.78 -8.53 8.69
N THR A 154 19.66 -7.33 8.11
CA THR A 154 18.82 -6.27 8.66
C THR A 154 17.99 -5.57 7.59
N ILE A 155 16.82 -5.10 8.02
CA ILE A 155 15.98 -4.15 7.31
C ILE A 155 16.19 -2.80 7.98
N MET A 156 16.46 -1.77 7.21
CA MET A 156 16.59 -0.41 7.70
C MET A 156 15.37 0.40 7.28
N LEU A 157 14.74 1.06 8.25
CA LEU A 157 13.67 2.02 8.06
C LEU A 157 14.21 3.42 8.38
N GLU A 158 14.38 4.24 7.33
CA GLU A 158 14.67 5.66 7.50
C GLU A 158 13.36 6.43 7.58
N LEU A 159 13.08 6.98 8.76
CA LEU A 159 11.84 7.65 9.09
C LEU A 159 12.07 9.14 9.29
N LYS A 160 11.19 9.94 8.69
CA LYS A 160 11.16 11.39 8.87
C LYS A 160 9.74 11.84 9.20
N PRO A 161 9.50 12.36 10.42
CA PRO A 161 8.22 12.93 10.80
C PRO A 161 7.89 14.15 9.94
N VAL A 162 6.65 14.22 9.46
CA VAL A 162 6.17 15.30 8.59
C VAL A 162 4.72 15.67 8.93
N LYS A 163 4.30 16.86 8.52
CA LYS A 163 2.88 17.16 8.32
C LYS A 163 2.54 16.99 6.85
N ILE A 164 1.41 16.33 6.58
CA ILE A 164 0.89 16.06 5.24
C ILE A 164 -0.46 16.76 5.12
N ASN A 165 -0.55 17.76 4.24
CA ASN A 165 -1.79 18.48 3.98
C ASN A 165 -2.33 18.12 2.60
N LEU A 166 -3.43 17.37 2.56
CA LEU A 166 -4.18 17.12 1.32
C LEU A 166 -5.00 18.36 1.00
N LEU A 167 -4.57 19.13 0.01
CA LEU A 167 -5.32 20.31 -0.43
C LEU A 167 -6.64 19.87 -1.04
N ARG A 168 -7.73 20.17 -0.33
CA ARG A 168 -9.09 19.99 -0.79
C ARG A 168 -9.62 21.29 -1.35
N SER A 169 -10.45 21.18 -2.38
CA SER A 169 -11.19 22.29 -2.94
C SER A 169 -12.64 21.83 -3.00
N ASP A 170 -13.55 22.67 -2.50
CA ASP A 170 -14.99 22.41 -2.60
C ASP A 170 -15.51 22.67 -4.02
N ASN A 171 -14.67 23.24 -4.89
CA ASN A 171 -15.00 23.45 -6.29
C ASN A 171 -14.99 22.12 -7.03
N LYS A 172 -16.07 21.85 -7.77
CA LYS A 172 -16.16 20.73 -8.70
C LYS A 172 -14.96 20.69 -9.64
N PHE A 173 -14.59 19.49 -10.07
CA PHE A 173 -13.62 19.33 -11.15
C PHE A 173 -14.33 19.43 -12.50
N TYR A 174 -13.63 19.93 -13.51
CA TYR A 174 -14.20 20.12 -14.85
C TYR A 174 -13.64 19.11 -15.84
N PRO A 175 -14.42 18.65 -16.84
CA PRO A 175 -13.91 17.80 -17.92
C PRO A 175 -12.64 18.37 -18.56
N GLY A 176 -11.66 17.50 -18.82
CA GLY A 176 -10.34 17.87 -19.34
C GLY A 176 -9.36 18.36 -18.26
N GLU A 177 -9.81 18.62 -17.03
CA GLU A 177 -8.94 19.05 -15.95
C GLU A 177 -7.96 17.94 -15.55
N CYS A 178 -6.69 18.31 -15.43
CA CYS A 178 -5.64 17.44 -14.94
C CYS A 178 -5.65 17.39 -13.41
N ILE A 179 -5.79 16.19 -12.86
CA ILE A 179 -5.84 15.92 -11.43
C ILE A 179 -4.83 14.84 -11.02
N ARG A 180 -4.79 14.54 -9.72
CA ARG A 180 -4.06 13.46 -9.09
C ARG A 180 -5.02 12.55 -8.32
N VAL A 181 -4.77 11.25 -8.40
CA VAL A 181 -5.66 10.23 -7.83
C VAL A 181 -4.98 9.49 -6.69
N LEU A 182 -5.64 9.40 -5.54
CA LEU A 182 -5.17 8.63 -4.39
C LEU A 182 -5.25 7.10 -4.65
N PRO A 183 -4.43 6.27 -3.97
CA PRO A 183 -3.32 6.64 -3.08
C PRO A 183 -2.05 7.04 -3.83
N SER A 184 -1.95 6.71 -5.12
CA SER A 184 -0.71 6.81 -5.91
C SER A 184 -0.26 8.23 -6.21
N LEU A 185 -1.19 9.18 -6.24
CA LEU A 185 -1.02 10.52 -6.76
C LEU A 185 -0.60 10.52 -8.25
N ASN A 186 -0.97 9.47 -8.97
CA ASN A 186 -0.80 9.40 -10.41
C ASN A 186 -1.67 10.45 -11.10
N LYS A 187 -1.11 11.03 -12.15
CA LYS A 187 -1.78 12.05 -12.97
C LYS A 187 -2.89 11.39 -13.80
N ALA A 188 -4.04 12.01 -13.85
CA ALA A 188 -5.16 11.60 -14.68
C ALA A 188 -6.00 12.83 -15.10
N ASN A 189 -6.91 12.63 -16.04
CA ASN A 189 -7.84 13.68 -16.49
C ASN A 189 -9.27 13.34 -16.08
N ILE A 190 -10.04 14.38 -15.75
CA ILE A 190 -11.47 14.27 -15.51
C ILE A 190 -12.20 14.13 -16.85
N GLU A 191 -13.11 13.17 -16.96
CA GLU A 191 -13.97 13.01 -18.14
C GLU A 191 -15.39 13.50 -17.86
N GLU A 192 -15.97 13.02 -16.75
CA GLU A 192 -17.37 13.25 -16.45
C GLU A 192 -17.61 13.34 -14.94
N PHE A 193 -18.65 14.07 -14.56
CA PHE A 193 -19.12 14.22 -13.18
C PHE A 193 -20.42 13.45 -12.97
N TYR A 194 -20.54 12.79 -11.82
CA TYR A 194 -21.77 12.11 -11.42
C TYR A 194 -22.18 12.52 -10.00
N GLU A 195 -23.43 12.94 -9.83
CA GLU A 195 -23.98 13.27 -8.50
C GLU A 195 -24.17 12.04 -7.61
N SER A 196 -24.39 10.88 -8.23
CA SER A 196 -24.54 9.58 -7.58
C SER A 196 -23.80 8.51 -8.38
N LEU A 197 -23.59 7.33 -7.80
CA LEU A 197 -22.82 6.27 -8.44
C LEU A 197 -23.44 5.88 -9.80
N PRO A 198 -22.66 5.83 -10.89
CA PRO A 198 -23.16 5.47 -12.21
C PRO A 198 -23.82 4.08 -12.23
N LYS A 199 -24.99 3.98 -12.86
CA LYS A 199 -25.72 2.71 -12.98
C LYS A 199 -24.98 1.65 -13.81
N MET A 200 -24.17 2.09 -14.77
CA MET A 200 -23.43 1.23 -15.72
C MET A 200 -21.94 1.07 -15.32
N GLY A 201 -21.61 1.19 -14.03
CA GLY A 201 -20.23 1.08 -13.53
C GLY A 201 -19.89 -0.27 -12.89
N ASP A 202 -18.62 -0.42 -12.53
CA ASP A 202 -18.07 -1.61 -11.85
C ASP A 202 -18.68 -1.88 -10.46
N PHE A 203 -19.24 -0.85 -9.83
CA PHE A 203 -19.76 -0.91 -8.47
C PHE A 203 -21.28 -0.77 -8.47
N LYS A 204 -21.97 -1.69 -7.80
CA LYS A 204 -23.45 -1.67 -7.72
C LYS A 204 -23.97 -0.56 -6.80
N ASN A 205 -23.21 -0.22 -5.76
CA ASN A 205 -23.59 0.75 -4.73
C ASN A 205 -22.35 1.28 -4.00
N PHE A 206 -22.54 2.32 -3.20
CA PHE A 206 -21.44 2.93 -2.45
C PHE A 206 -20.78 1.97 -1.44
N LYS A 207 -21.51 1.00 -0.88
CA LYS A 207 -20.94 -0.01 0.04
C LYS A 207 -19.89 -0.88 -0.68
N ASP A 208 -20.13 -1.24 -1.93
CA ASP A 208 -19.16 -1.98 -2.75
C ASP A 208 -17.91 -1.11 -3.03
N MET A 209 -18.08 0.18 -3.31
CA MET A 209 -16.98 1.15 -3.45
C MET A 209 -16.16 1.29 -2.15
N ARG A 210 -16.82 1.46 -0.99
CA ARG A 210 -16.13 1.51 0.31
C ARG A 210 -15.35 0.23 0.59
N ARG A 211 -15.92 -0.93 0.23
CA ARG A 211 -15.26 -2.24 0.36
C ARG A 211 -14.05 -2.32 -0.56
N HIS A 212 -14.16 -1.83 -1.80
CA HIS A 212 -13.04 -1.74 -2.75
C HIS A 212 -11.87 -0.94 -2.17
N TRP A 213 -12.11 0.30 -1.74
CA TRP A 213 -11.04 1.15 -1.19
C TRP A 213 -10.38 0.55 0.06
N LYS A 214 -11.17 -0.06 0.94
CA LYS A 214 -10.66 -0.79 2.10
C LYS A 214 -9.81 -1.99 1.68
N ASN A 215 -10.30 -2.78 0.74
CA ASN A 215 -9.70 -4.06 0.38
C ASN A 215 -8.51 -3.91 -0.56
N ILE A 216 -8.47 -2.89 -1.41
CA ILE A 216 -7.41 -2.68 -2.41
C ILE A 216 -6.35 -1.71 -1.89
N HIS A 217 -6.77 -0.59 -1.27
CA HIS A 217 -5.85 0.47 -0.84
C HIS A 217 -5.66 0.55 0.69
N GLY A 218 -6.52 -0.11 1.48
CA GLY A 218 -6.52 0.00 2.95
C GLY A 218 -7.21 1.25 3.50
N TYR A 219 -7.70 2.13 2.64
CA TYR A 219 -8.30 3.41 3.01
C TYR A 219 -9.75 3.23 3.50
N ARG A 220 -10.18 4.08 4.43
CA ARG A 220 -11.57 4.11 4.89
C ARG A 220 -12.28 5.34 4.32
N LEU A 221 -13.12 5.09 3.31
CA LEU A 221 -14.04 6.09 2.81
C LEU A 221 -15.12 6.43 3.87
N PRO A 222 -15.65 7.67 3.86
CA PRO A 222 -16.75 8.09 4.73
C PRO A 222 -18.00 7.23 4.57
N GLU A 223 -18.93 7.36 5.51
CA GLU A 223 -20.21 6.65 5.45
C GLU A 223 -21.19 7.33 4.51
N GLU A 224 -21.15 8.66 4.44
CA GLU A 224 -21.95 9.43 3.50
C GLU A 224 -21.45 9.22 2.08
N GLU A 225 -22.39 8.96 1.18
CA GLU A 225 -22.11 8.94 -0.26
C GLU A 225 -21.73 10.36 -0.72
N ARG A 226 -20.73 10.42 -1.62
CA ARG A 226 -20.21 11.66 -2.17
C ARG A 226 -20.25 11.61 -3.69
N PRO A 227 -20.20 12.75 -4.39
CA PRO A 227 -20.15 12.77 -5.84
C PRO A 227 -18.94 12.03 -6.39
N TYR A 228 -19.06 11.58 -7.63
CA TYR A 228 -18.06 10.79 -8.32
C TYR A 228 -17.61 11.48 -9.60
N TYR A 229 -16.46 11.03 -10.11
CA TYR A 229 -15.94 11.43 -11.39
C TYR A 229 -15.49 10.20 -12.17
N ALA A 230 -15.74 10.20 -13.48
CA ALA A 230 -15.01 9.36 -14.41
C ALA A 230 -13.62 9.97 -14.60
N VAL A 231 -12.59 9.17 -14.34
CA VAL A 231 -11.19 9.59 -14.38
C VAL A 231 -10.42 8.70 -15.33
N ARG A 232 -9.79 9.31 -16.34
CA ARG A 232 -8.97 8.61 -17.32
C ARG A 232 -7.49 8.78 -17.02
N PHE A 233 -6.82 7.66 -16.76
CA PHE A 233 -5.36 7.60 -16.72
C PHE A 233 -4.77 7.52 -18.14
N TRP A 234 -3.49 7.82 -18.28
CA TRP A 234 -2.81 7.73 -19.58
C TRP A 234 -3.02 6.35 -20.23
N ARG A 235 -3.65 6.34 -21.42
CA ARG A 235 -4.00 5.14 -22.20
C ARG A 235 -4.90 4.11 -21.49
N GLY A 236 -5.57 4.50 -20.41
CA GLY A 236 -6.51 3.63 -19.71
C GLY A 236 -7.96 3.90 -20.09
N GLU A 237 -8.83 2.98 -19.70
CA GLU A 237 -10.27 3.22 -19.65
C GLU A 237 -10.65 4.11 -18.46
N PRO A 238 -11.77 4.86 -18.54
CA PRO A 238 -12.23 5.68 -17.43
C PRO A 238 -12.62 4.81 -16.24
N LEU A 239 -12.18 5.23 -15.06
CA LEU A 239 -12.48 4.58 -13.81
C LEU A 239 -13.27 5.54 -12.92
N THR A 240 -14.22 5.02 -12.16
CA THR A 240 -15.06 5.84 -11.26
C THR A 240 -14.38 6.07 -9.92
N TYR A 241 -14.14 7.32 -9.58
CA TYR A 241 -13.52 7.73 -8.31
C TYR A 241 -14.43 8.69 -7.54
N PRO A 242 -14.59 8.52 -6.20
CA PRO A 242 -15.20 9.54 -5.36
C PRO A 242 -14.38 10.83 -5.36
N ASP A 243 -15.04 11.99 -5.25
CA ASP A 243 -14.41 13.32 -5.17
C ASP A 243 -13.26 13.39 -4.14
N ILE A 244 -13.46 12.78 -2.97
CA ILE A 244 -12.54 12.76 -1.85
C ILE A 244 -11.26 11.97 -2.13
N CYS A 245 -11.20 11.25 -3.24
CA CYS A 245 -10.02 10.52 -3.69
C CYS A 245 -9.20 11.28 -4.73
N LEU A 246 -9.61 12.50 -5.08
CA LEU A 246 -9.00 13.33 -6.12
C LEU A 246 -8.41 14.61 -5.52
N THR A 247 -7.30 15.08 -6.10
CA THR A 247 -6.68 16.36 -5.76
C THR A 247 -6.13 17.05 -7.02
N ARG A 248 -6.12 18.38 -7.07
CA ARG A 248 -5.50 19.12 -8.20
C ARG A 248 -3.97 19.09 -8.12
N THR A 249 -3.45 19.08 -6.92
CA THR A 249 -2.01 19.20 -6.64
C THR A 249 -1.52 18.02 -5.83
N PHE A 250 -0.19 17.90 -5.73
CA PHE A 250 0.41 17.08 -4.68
C PHE A 250 0.04 17.62 -3.29
N PRO A 251 0.05 16.75 -2.25
CA PRO A 251 -0.04 17.18 -0.88
C PRO A 251 1.09 18.16 -0.54
N ILE A 252 0.82 19.13 0.33
CA ILE A 252 1.89 19.95 0.91
C ILE A 252 2.52 19.15 2.05
N ILE A 253 3.83 18.93 1.96
CA ILE A 253 4.62 18.25 2.99
C ILE A 253 5.46 19.29 3.73
N THR A 254 5.27 19.42 5.03
CA THR A 254 6.06 20.35 5.86
C THR A 254 6.76 19.62 7.02
N PRO A 255 7.88 20.15 7.52
CA PRO A 255 8.50 19.66 8.74
C PRO A 255 7.56 19.78 9.94
N VAL A 256 7.75 18.92 10.93
CA VAL A 256 7.10 19.05 12.25
C VAL A 256 8.01 19.81 13.22
N PRO A 257 7.47 20.39 14.30
CA PRO A 257 8.29 20.89 15.40
C PRO A 257 9.11 19.75 16.02
N LYS A 258 10.37 20.03 16.40
CA LYS A 258 11.26 19.02 17.02
C LYS A 258 10.64 18.33 18.25
N ALA A 259 9.92 19.09 19.07
CA ALA A 259 9.23 18.56 20.25
C ALA A 259 8.14 17.52 19.93
N SER A 260 7.66 17.46 18.68
CA SER A 260 6.65 16.50 18.23
C SER A 260 7.21 15.31 17.47
N GLU A 261 8.49 15.35 17.04
CA GLU A 261 9.10 14.29 16.22
C GLU A 261 9.09 12.95 16.95
N GLU A 262 9.55 12.92 18.20
CA GLU A 262 9.65 11.70 19.02
C GLU A 262 8.28 11.05 19.24
N CYS A 263 7.25 11.85 19.54
CA CYS A 263 5.89 11.35 19.74
C CYS A 263 5.32 10.71 18.47
N ILE A 264 5.52 11.35 17.31
CA ILE A 264 5.05 10.84 16.02
C ILE A 264 5.76 9.51 15.67
N LEU A 265 7.08 9.45 15.85
CA LEU A 265 7.87 8.22 15.61
C LEU A 265 7.46 7.10 16.54
N LYS A 266 7.33 7.39 17.85
CA LYS A 266 6.89 6.41 18.85
C LYS A 266 5.51 5.86 18.50
N ASN A 267 4.57 6.71 18.06
CA ASN A 267 3.25 6.27 17.62
C ASN A 267 3.31 5.37 16.37
N PHE A 268 4.17 5.71 15.40
CA PHE A 268 4.38 4.89 14.20
C PHE A 268 4.98 3.52 14.53
N ILE A 269 6.07 3.50 15.31
CA ILE A 269 6.79 2.27 15.69
C ILE A 269 5.92 1.40 16.60
N ASN A 270 5.19 1.97 17.55
CA ASN A 270 4.25 1.22 18.38
C ASN A 270 3.13 0.59 17.55
N CYS A 271 2.62 1.31 16.54
CA CYS A 271 1.66 0.74 15.61
C CYS A 271 2.26 -0.42 14.82
N LEU A 272 3.51 -0.30 14.35
CA LEU A 272 4.21 -1.37 13.64
C LEU A 272 4.35 -2.62 14.52
N LYS A 273 4.88 -2.47 15.74
CA LYS A 273 5.01 -3.57 16.71
C LYS A 273 3.68 -4.22 17.05
N THR A 274 2.60 -3.44 17.13
CA THR A 274 1.26 -3.97 17.47
C THR A 274 0.58 -4.66 16.29
N LYS A 275 0.71 -4.13 15.07
CA LYS A 275 -0.02 -4.62 13.88
C LYS A 275 0.75 -5.67 13.10
N MET A 276 2.06 -5.69 13.22
CA MET A 276 2.96 -6.67 12.62
C MET A 276 3.97 -7.15 13.67
N PRO A 277 3.51 -7.82 14.74
CA PRO A 277 4.38 -8.27 15.84
C PRO A 277 5.33 -9.40 15.41
N LEU A 278 5.02 -10.07 14.31
CA LEU A 278 5.79 -11.18 13.75
C LEU A 278 6.20 -10.84 12.31
N ILE A 279 7.43 -11.21 11.95
CA ILE A 279 7.95 -11.23 10.59
C ILE A 279 8.35 -12.67 10.29
N LEU A 280 7.66 -13.30 9.34
CA LEU A 280 7.96 -14.68 8.90
C LEU A 280 7.99 -15.65 10.10
N GLY A 281 7.04 -15.47 11.03
CA GLY A 281 6.87 -16.30 12.22
C GLY A 281 7.76 -15.92 13.43
N LEU A 282 8.72 -15.00 13.26
CA LEU A 282 9.61 -14.57 14.34
C LEU A 282 9.18 -13.22 14.92
N PRO A 283 9.33 -12.98 16.25
CA PRO A 283 9.10 -11.68 16.86
C PRO A 283 9.89 -10.58 16.17
N ILE A 284 9.22 -9.45 15.90
CA ILE A 284 9.87 -8.27 15.36
C ILE A 284 10.70 -7.59 16.47
N ASP A 285 12.00 -7.46 16.24
CA ASP A 285 12.86 -6.63 17.08
C ASP A 285 13.23 -5.36 16.32
N ILE A 286 12.95 -4.20 16.91
CA ILE A 286 13.14 -2.88 16.27
C ILE A 286 13.98 -2.02 17.21
N ASN A 287 15.16 -1.66 16.73
CA ASN A 287 16.15 -0.87 17.47
C ASN A 287 16.43 0.44 16.74
N GLU A 288 16.38 1.56 17.47
CA GLU A 288 16.84 2.84 16.92
C GLU A 288 18.35 2.79 16.77
N THR A 289 18.85 3.23 15.62
CA THR A 289 20.27 3.24 15.27
C THR A 289 20.70 4.67 15.02
N GLU A 290 21.89 5.05 15.50
CA GLU A 290 22.44 6.38 15.22
C GLU A 290 22.72 6.54 13.72
N SER A 291 22.16 7.58 13.10
CA SER A 291 22.40 7.86 11.67
C SER A 291 23.84 8.28 11.41
N GLN A 292 24.57 7.49 10.63
CA GLN A 292 25.62 8.04 9.76
C GLN A 292 24.96 8.62 8.51
N MET A 293 25.24 9.89 8.21
CA MET A 293 24.60 10.63 7.13
C MET A 293 24.89 10.00 5.76
N ILE A 294 23.93 9.27 5.18
CA ILE A 294 24.02 8.82 3.79
C ILE A 294 23.00 9.61 2.96
N HIS A 295 23.43 10.74 2.43
CA HIS A 295 22.69 11.44 1.38
C HIS A 295 22.85 10.69 0.06
N LYS A 296 21.82 9.93 -0.34
CA LYS A 296 21.59 9.66 -1.76
C LYS A 296 20.29 10.33 -2.18
N ASN A 297 20.42 11.33 -3.05
CA ASN A 297 19.30 11.89 -3.81
C ASN A 297 18.74 10.79 -4.71
N VAL A 298 17.77 10.04 -4.20
CA VAL A 298 16.93 9.19 -5.05
C VAL A 298 15.98 10.14 -5.77
N LYS A 299 16.26 10.38 -7.06
CA LYS A 299 15.31 11.04 -7.94
C LYS A 299 14.00 10.24 -7.88
N ASP A 300 12.89 10.94 -7.66
CA ASP A 300 11.53 10.44 -7.88
C ASP A 300 11.41 10.04 -9.36
N THR A 301 11.89 8.84 -9.68
CA THR A 301 11.52 8.14 -10.89
C THR A 301 10.05 7.81 -10.74
N GLN A 302 9.28 8.00 -11.81
CA GLN A 302 7.85 7.72 -11.86
C GLN A 302 7.60 6.32 -11.29
N ALA A 303 7.22 6.28 -10.01
CA ALA A 303 6.86 5.05 -9.36
C ALA A 303 5.54 4.64 -10.00
N ILE A 304 5.59 3.66 -10.90
CA ILE A 304 4.40 2.97 -11.37
C ILE A 304 3.75 2.41 -10.11
N SER A 305 2.63 3.04 -9.73
CA SER A 305 1.93 2.65 -8.54
C SER A 305 1.37 1.25 -8.72
N LEU A 306 1.65 0.40 -7.74
CA LEU A 306 1.05 -0.92 -7.54
C LEU A 306 -0.50 -0.90 -7.47
N CYS A 307 -1.12 0.28 -7.50
CA CYS A 307 -2.56 0.49 -7.30
C CYS A 307 -3.29 1.00 -8.55
N THR A 308 -2.61 1.26 -9.66
CA THR A 308 -3.25 1.64 -10.93
C THR A 308 -2.85 0.65 -12.01
N PRO A 309 -3.80 0.12 -12.80
CA PRO A 309 -3.45 -0.67 -13.97
C PRO A 309 -2.67 0.23 -14.94
N THR A 310 -1.37 0.01 -15.08
CA THR A 310 -0.66 0.41 -16.29
C THR A 310 -0.87 -0.71 -17.29
N GLN A 311 -1.73 -0.47 -18.28
CA GLN A 311 -1.79 -1.33 -19.45
C GLN A 311 -0.49 -1.10 -20.23
N ASN A 312 0.25 -2.19 -20.48
CA ASN A 312 1.36 -2.20 -21.43
C ASN A 312 0.81 -2.11 -22.85
#